data_AF-A6ES65-F1
#
_entry.id   AF-A6ES65-F1
#
_cell.length_a   1.000
_cell.length_b   1.000
_cell.length_c   1.000
_cell.angle_alpha   90.00
_cell.angle_beta   90.00
_cell.angle_gamma   90.00
#
_symmetry.space_group_name_H-M   'P 1'
#
loop_
_entity.id
_entity.type
_entity.pdbx_description
1 polymer ?
#
loop_
_entity_poly.entity_id
_entity_poly.type
_entity_poly.pdbx_seq_one_letter_code
_entity_poly.pdbx_strand_id
1 'polypeptide(L)'
;MVKAKENTGGCFFILVGFFLTIGLFLFLSFIFSIPEGLSIIIALLGAGYLTLKWLGIPSLKSILQITAFLIFGILLLKQAVSFLGPLTFDTDHNFTKEEGVNKTIKLIDNDSTLVYESNRTWQDNYGSSYTANLTVRDSDFNTLYNHINTYPYIETPNFWGKLYQYIDNKDSPYLDLVVAEFDRINKEQNLNQMEFADMVVTCIQDIPYSLVFQDACLPAENYEDSIKQVLIDCPDCCIGNIAYGIQNPVSFIQNLKGDCDTRTVLIYSILKQFNYDVAILNSDFYRHSIIGINLPTNGDHKIYKGKKYKVWETTSKYYKAGQLPYGFDNLTHWNVILTSK
;
A
#
# COMPACT_ATOMS: atom_id res chain seq x y z
N MET A 1 3.55 17.68 -74.02
CA MET A 1 3.96 16.90 -72.83
C MET A 1 3.41 17.59 -71.59
N VAL A 2 2.27 17.13 -71.08
CA VAL A 2 1.69 17.60 -69.81
C VAL A 2 1.89 16.46 -68.83
N LYS A 3 2.75 16.66 -67.83
CA LYS A 3 2.93 15.72 -66.71
C LYS A 3 1.68 15.81 -65.84
N ALA A 4 0.89 14.74 -65.80
CA ALA A 4 -0.20 14.59 -64.85
C ALA A 4 0.36 14.64 -63.42
N LYS A 5 -0.13 15.58 -62.63
CA LYS A 5 0.17 15.68 -61.19
C LYS A 5 -0.70 14.64 -60.50
N GLU A 6 -0.11 13.50 -60.14
CA GLU A 6 -0.80 12.44 -59.41
C GLU A 6 -1.35 12.99 -58.10
N ASN A 7 -2.66 12.88 -57.94
CA ASN A 7 -3.38 13.34 -56.76
C ASN A 7 -3.33 12.22 -55.72
N THR A 8 -2.15 12.00 -55.12
CA THR A 8 -1.94 10.96 -54.11
C THR A 8 -2.54 11.41 -52.77
N GLY A 9 -3.76 10.93 -52.50
CA GLY A 9 -4.13 10.38 -51.19
C GLY A 9 -4.34 11.36 -50.05
N GLY A 10 -5.41 12.16 -50.11
CA GLY A 10 -5.88 12.96 -48.97
C GLY A 10 -5.96 12.15 -47.66
N CYS A 11 -6.51 10.93 -47.68
CA CYS A 11 -6.59 10.04 -46.51
C CYS A 11 -5.22 9.61 -45.95
N PHE A 12 -4.23 9.39 -46.81
CA PHE A 12 -2.90 8.95 -46.35
C PHE A 12 -2.19 10.07 -45.57
N PHE A 13 -2.35 11.32 -46.03
CA PHE A 13 -1.87 12.51 -45.31
C PHE A 13 -2.49 12.64 -43.91
N ILE A 14 -3.80 12.38 -43.78
CA ILE A 14 -4.51 12.45 -42.48
C ILE A 14 -3.97 11.39 -41.53
N LEU A 15 -3.82 10.16 -42.02
CA LEU A 15 -3.45 9.01 -41.22
C LEU A 15 -2.02 9.17 -40.67
N VAL A 16 -1.07 9.60 -41.52
CA VAL A 16 0.31 9.87 -41.10
C VAL A 16 0.38 11.03 -40.09
N GLY A 17 -0.37 12.12 -40.33
CA GLY A 17 -0.41 13.26 -39.40
C GLY A 17 -0.98 12.91 -38.03
N PHE A 18 -2.02 12.08 -37.99
CA PHE A 18 -2.64 11.61 -36.76
C PHE A 18 -1.67 10.82 -35.88
N PHE A 19 -1.02 9.80 -36.44
CA PHE A 19 -0.07 8.97 -35.68
C PHE A 19 1.17 9.76 -35.24
N LEU A 20 1.70 10.66 -36.08
CA LEU A 20 2.81 11.53 -35.70
C LEU A 20 2.43 12.46 -34.53
N THR A 21 1.21 13.02 -34.56
CA THR A 21 0.72 13.91 -33.48
C THR A 21 0.62 13.15 -32.16
N ILE A 22 0.07 11.93 -32.17
CA ILE A 22 -0.04 11.09 -30.97
C ILE A 22 1.35 10.74 -30.43
N GLY A 23 2.26 10.28 -31.30
CA GLY A 23 3.62 9.93 -30.89
C GLY A 23 4.40 11.10 -30.28
N LEU A 24 4.33 12.28 -30.90
CA LEU A 24 4.96 13.50 -30.38
C LEU A 24 4.34 13.95 -29.06
N PHE A 25 3.02 13.90 -28.91
CA PHE A 25 2.34 14.26 -27.68
C PHE A 25 2.75 13.33 -26.53
N LEU A 26 2.72 12.01 -26.74
CA LEU A 26 3.11 11.03 -25.71
C LEU A 26 4.58 11.19 -25.31
N PHE A 27 5.46 11.43 -26.28
CA PHE A 27 6.88 11.69 -26.03
C PHE A 27 7.09 12.96 -25.19
N LEU A 28 6.43 14.08 -25.54
CA LEU A 28 6.56 15.35 -24.82
C LEU A 28 5.97 15.29 -23.40
N SER A 29 4.80 14.68 -23.25
CA SER A 29 4.11 14.61 -21.95
C SER A 29 4.78 13.63 -20.99
N PHE A 30 5.27 12.48 -21.46
CA PHE A 30 5.83 11.44 -20.59
C PHE A 30 7.33 11.63 -20.28
N ILE A 31 8.12 12.10 -21.24
CA ILE A 31 9.59 12.24 -21.06
C ILE A 31 9.96 13.58 -20.45
N PHE A 32 9.28 14.67 -20.85
CA PHE A 32 9.68 16.04 -20.51
C PHE A 32 8.75 16.72 -19.51
N SER A 33 7.69 16.04 -19.04
CA SER A 33 6.72 16.56 -18.07
C SER A 33 6.15 17.95 -18.42
N ILE A 34 6.00 18.24 -19.72
CA ILE A 34 5.48 19.53 -20.21
C ILE A 34 3.96 19.59 -19.96
N PRO A 35 3.41 20.74 -19.53
CA PRO A 35 1.98 20.91 -19.36
C PRO A 35 1.18 20.53 -20.61
N GLU A 36 0.10 19.77 -20.44
CA GLU A 36 -0.63 19.11 -21.53
C GLU A 36 -1.07 20.06 -22.65
N GLY A 37 -1.54 21.25 -22.28
CA GLY A 37 -1.96 22.27 -23.26
C GLY A 37 -0.82 22.71 -24.18
N LEU A 38 0.39 22.80 -23.64
CA LEU A 38 1.58 23.18 -24.41
C LEU A 38 2.06 21.99 -25.27
N SER A 39 2.05 20.78 -24.72
CA SER A 39 2.43 19.55 -25.44
C SER A 39 1.57 19.30 -26.68
N ILE A 40 0.26 19.55 -26.59
CA ILE A 40 -0.66 19.41 -27.72
C ILE A 40 -0.34 20.41 -28.84
N ILE A 41 -0.09 21.68 -28.48
CA ILE A 41 0.23 22.73 -29.46
C ILE A 41 1.53 22.39 -30.18
N ILE A 42 2.57 21.98 -29.44
CA ILE A 42 3.87 21.63 -30.00
C ILE A 42 3.76 20.38 -30.89
N ALA A 43 3.02 19.36 -30.46
CA ALA A 43 2.82 18.14 -31.24
C ALA A 43 2.07 18.41 -32.56
N LEU A 44 1.03 19.25 -32.55
CA LEU A 44 0.28 19.63 -33.75
C LEU A 44 1.12 20.41 -34.75
N LEU A 45 1.90 21.38 -34.27
CA LEU A 45 2.80 22.16 -35.12
C LEU A 45 3.93 21.31 -35.70
N GLY A 46 4.53 20.44 -34.88
CA GLY A 46 5.60 19.53 -35.29
C GLY A 46 5.12 18.49 -36.30
N ALA A 47 4.01 17.83 -36.04
CA ALA A 47 3.42 16.86 -36.96
C ALA A 47 2.96 17.53 -38.27
N GLY A 48 2.38 18.74 -38.20
CA GLY A 48 2.02 19.53 -39.38
C GLY A 48 3.24 19.89 -40.24
N TYR A 49 4.32 20.35 -39.63
CA TYR A 49 5.56 20.64 -40.35
C TYR A 49 6.16 19.39 -41.01
N LEU A 50 6.24 18.27 -40.27
CA LEU A 50 6.81 17.02 -40.76
C LEU A 50 6.00 16.43 -41.92
N THR A 51 4.67 16.41 -41.80
CA THR A 51 3.78 15.92 -42.85
C THR A 51 3.83 16.80 -44.11
N LEU A 52 3.84 18.12 -43.97
CA LEU A 52 4.01 19.04 -45.10
C LEU A 52 5.35 18.85 -45.81
N LYS A 53 6.43 18.62 -45.04
CA LYS A 53 7.77 18.37 -45.58
C LYS A 53 7.87 17.03 -46.32
N TRP A 54 7.19 15.99 -45.83
CA TRP A 54 7.29 14.64 -46.40
C TRP A 54 6.29 14.36 -47.53
N LEU A 55 5.07 14.91 -47.44
CA LEU A 55 3.96 14.55 -48.33
C LEU A 55 3.46 15.73 -49.20
N GLY A 56 4.01 16.93 -49.00
CA GLY A 56 3.67 18.12 -49.79
C GLY A 56 2.39 18.82 -49.31
N ILE A 57 1.99 19.88 -50.03
CA ILE A 57 0.89 20.77 -49.63
C ILE A 57 -0.46 20.13 -50.01
N PRO A 58 -1.32 19.77 -49.04
CA PRO A 58 -2.64 19.21 -49.34
C PRO A 58 -3.62 20.30 -49.82
N SER A 59 -4.75 19.86 -50.39
CA SER A 59 -5.82 20.77 -50.81
C SER A 59 -6.51 21.42 -49.60
N LEU A 60 -7.02 22.65 -49.76
CA LEU A 60 -7.67 23.41 -48.67
C LEU A 60 -8.85 22.66 -48.02
N LYS A 61 -9.58 21.84 -48.80
CA LYS A 61 -10.67 20.99 -48.29
C LYS A 61 -10.17 19.85 -47.41
N SER A 62 -8.99 19.31 -47.71
CA SER A 62 -8.35 18.26 -46.90
C SER A 62 -7.88 18.80 -45.55
N ILE A 63 -7.39 20.04 -45.50
CA ILE A 63 -6.94 20.69 -44.25
C ILE A 63 -8.10 20.82 -43.26
N LEU A 64 -9.26 21.29 -43.69
CA LEU A 64 -10.46 21.43 -42.85
C LEU A 64 -10.96 20.08 -42.29
N GLN A 65 -10.90 19.02 -43.10
CA GLN A 65 -11.26 17.67 -42.67
C GLN A 65 -10.25 17.09 -41.67
N ILE A 66 -8.95 17.34 -41.87
CA ILE A 66 -7.88 16.92 -40.95
C ILE A 66 -8.04 17.59 -39.59
N THR A 67 -8.31 18.90 -39.55
CA THR A 67 -8.50 19.61 -38.27
C THR A 67 -9.68 19.07 -37.49
N ALA A 68 -10.80 18.73 -38.17
CA ALA A 68 -11.97 18.15 -37.52
C ALA A 68 -11.68 16.73 -36.96
N PHE A 69 -10.98 15.89 -37.73
CA PHE A 69 -10.61 14.53 -37.29
C PHE A 69 -9.58 14.52 -36.15
N LEU A 70 -8.62 15.45 -36.15
CA LEU A 70 -7.65 15.60 -35.06
C LEU A 70 -8.33 16.06 -33.77
N ILE A 71 -9.24 17.04 -33.85
CA ILE A 71 -10.02 17.49 -32.69
C ILE A 71 -10.87 16.33 -32.14
N PHE A 72 -11.57 15.60 -33.01
CA PHE A 72 -12.37 14.45 -32.61
C PHE A 72 -11.52 13.33 -32.00
N GLY A 73 -10.36 13.03 -32.59
CA GLY A 73 -9.42 12.04 -32.08
C GLY A 73 -8.82 12.42 -30.72
N ILE A 74 -8.48 13.70 -30.50
CA ILE A 74 -8.02 14.19 -29.19
C ILE A 74 -9.14 14.13 -28.15
N LEU A 75 -10.39 14.42 -28.53
CA LEU A 75 -11.54 14.30 -27.62
C LEU A 75 -11.80 12.83 -27.23
N LEU A 76 -11.66 11.90 -28.17
CA LEU A 76 -11.74 10.46 -27.88
C LEU A 76 -10.57 9.99 -27.01
N LEU A 77 -9.35 10.50 -27.25
CA LEU A 77 -8.19 10.19 -26.42
C LEU A 77 -8.37 10.72 -24.99
N LYS A 78 -8.96 11.92 -24.82
CA LYS A 78 -9.33 12.46 -23.51
C LYS A 78 -10.33 11.57 -22.78
N GLN A 79 -11.35 11.07 -23.48
CA GLN A 79 -12.30 10.10 -22.90
C GLN A 79 -11.63 8.76 -22.57
N ALA A 80 -10.73 8.27 -23.42
CA ALA A 80 -10.01 7.02 -23.17
C ALA A 80 -9.02 7.16 -21.99
N VAL A 81 -8.34 8.30 -21.86
CA VAL A 81 -7.45 8.60 -20.72
C VAL A 81 -8.24 8.85 -19.44
N SER A 82 -9.45 9.45 -19.50
CA SER A 82 -10.33 9.52 -18.33
C SER A 82 -10.89 8.15 -17.93
N PHE A 83 -11.09 7.25 -18.90
CA PHE A 83 -11.50 5.86 -18.65
C PHE A 83 -10.33 4.99 -18.17
N LEU A 84 -9.09 5.37 -18.50
CA LEU A 84 -7.82 4.86 -17.97
C LEU A 84 -7.28 5.75 -16.84
N GLY A 85 -8.13 6.55 -16.19
CA GLY A 85 -7.81 7.13 -14.89
C GLY A 85 -7.34 6.03 -13.95
N PRO A 86 -6.64 6.37 -12.84
CA PRO A 86 -6.23 5.34 -11.89
C PRO A 86 -7.46 4.50 -11.59
N LEU A 87 -7.33 3.17 -11.69
CA LEU A 87 -8.30 2.25 -11.11
C LEU A 87 -8.32 2.52 -9.60
N THR A 88 -8.90 3.65 -9.20
CA THR A 88 -9.49 3.84 -7.90
C THR A 88 -10.67 2.90 -7.96
N PHE A 89 -10.45 1.69 -7.45
CA PHE A 89 -11.54 0.91 -6.91
C PHE A 89 -12.22 1.83 -5.91
N ASP A 90 -13.28 2.49 -6.37
CA ASP A 90 -14.22 3.19 -5.52
C ASP A 90 -14.94 2.09 -4.76
N THR A 91 -14.36 1.74 -3.60
CA THR A 91 -15.04 0.90 -2.64
C THR A 91 -16.11 1.77 -2.01
N ASP A 92 -17.27 1.83 -2.64
CA ASP A 92 -18.50 2.27 -2.02
C ASP A 92 -18.88 1.21 -0.96
N HIS A 93 -18.13 1.21 0.14
CA HIS A 93 -18.46 0.45 1.32
C HIS A 93 -19.47 1.30 2.10
N ASN A 94 -20.74 0.93 1.97
CA ASN A 94 -21.73 1.24 2.99
C ASN A 94 -21.19 0.75 4.34
N PHE A 95 -20.64 1.68 5.15
CA PHE A 95 -20.17 1.41 6.51
C PHE A 95 -21.36 1.04 7.39
N THR A 96 -21.74 -0.23 7.37
CA THR A 96 -22.64 -0.81 8.37
C THR A 96 -21.82 -1.11 9.62
N LYS A 97 -21.92 -0.21 10.61
CA LYS A 97 -21.21 -0.19 11.92
C LYS A 97 -19.84 0.51 11.83
N GLU A 98 -19.70 1.65 12.53
CA GLU A 98 -18.39 2.31 12.71
C GLU A 98 -17.43 1.29 13.33
N GLU A 99 -16.39 0.90 12.58
CA GLU A 99 -15.31 0.09 13.15
C GLU A 99 -14.66 0.88 14.27
N GLY A 100 -14.59 0.27 15.46
CA GLY A 100 -14.11 0.95 16.66
C GLY A 100 -13.80 -0.03 17.77
N VAL A 101 -13.03 0.44 18.74
CA VAL A 101 -12.71 -0.33 19.94
C VAL A 101 -13.66 0.04 21.06
N ASN A 102 -14.41 -0.94 21.54
CA ASN A 102 -15.33 -0.77 22.66
C ASN A 102 -14.76 -1.43 23.91
N LYS A 103 -14.87 -0.75 25.04
CA LYS A 103 -14.56 -1.33 26.35
C LYS A 103 -15.81 -2.03 26.88
N THR A 104 -15.73 -3.34 27.10
CA THR A 104 -16.87 -4.20 27.46
C THR A 104 -16.49 -5.30 28.46
N ILE A 105 -17.47 -5.98 29.03
CA ILE A 105 -17.26 -7.13 29.91
C ILE A 105 -17.53 -8.41 29.13
N LYS A 106 -16.57 -9.35 29.15
CA LYS A 106 -16.71 -10.70 28.59
C LYS A 106 -16.55 -11.75 29.67
N LEU A 107 -17.31 -12.84 29.54
CA LEU A 107 -17.08 -14.05 30.33
C LEU A 107 -15.92 -14.83 29.72
N ILE A 108 -14.79 -14.89 30.43
CA ILE A 108 -13.59 -15.64 30.04
C ILE A 108 -13.31 -16.62 31.19
N ASP A 109 -13.27 -17.92 30.90
CA ASP A 109 -13.05 -18.98 31.91
C ASP A 109 -13.99 -18.90 33.13
N ASN A 110 -15.27 -18.55 32.89
CA ASN A 110 -16.30 -18.31 33.89
C ASN A 110 -16.09 -17.08 34.80
N ASP A 111 -15.13 -16.20 34.47
CA ASP A 111 -14.93 -14.93 35.15
C ASP A 111 -15.33 -13.74 34.26
N SER A 112 -15.93 -12.72 34.87
CA SER A 112 -16.32 -11.49 34.19
C SER A 112 -15.11 -10.58 34.04
N THR A 113 -14.50 -10.58 32.86
CA THR A 113 -13.28 -9.83 32.57
C THR A 113 -13.60 -8.58 31.76
N LEU A 114 -13.02 -7.45 32.17
CA LEU A 114 -13.07 -6.20 31.40
C LEU A 114 -12.08 -6.29 30.22
N VAL A 115 -12.56 -6.02 29.01
CA VAL A 115 -11.78 -6.16 27.79
C VAL A 115 -11.96 -4.95 26.87
N TYR A 116 -10.98 -4.73 26.01
CA TYR A 116 -11.09 -3.91 24.82
C TYR A 116 -11.40 -4.83 23.63
N GLU A 117 -12.49 -4.56 22.94
CA GLU A 117 -12.96 -5.35 21.79
C GLU A 117 -13.00 -4.48 20.53
N SER A 118 -12.17 -4.84 19.57
CA SER A 118 -12.14 -4.26 18.23
C SER A 118 -12.99 -5.09 17.28
N ASN A 119 -14.10 -4.53 16.80
CA ASN A 119 -14.95 -5.17 15.79
C ASN A 119 -14.35 -4.87 14.41
N ARG A 120 -13.93 -5.90 13.68
CA ARG A 120 -13.29 -5.79 12.36
C ARG A 120 -14.11 -6.50 11.29
N THR A 121 -14.27 -5.86 10.13
CA THR A 121 -14.80 -6.50 8.92
C THR A 121 -13.90 -6.16 7.73
N TRP A 122 -13.29 -7.17 7.12
CA TRP A 122 -12.32 -6.97 6.03
C TRP A 122 -12.49 -8.01 4.93
N GLN A 123 -11.88 -7.74 3.78
CA GLN A 123 -11.78 -8.67 2.66
C GLN A 123 -10.31 -9.04 2.43
N ASP A 124 -10.03 -10.32 2.18
CA ASP A 124 -8.69 -10.79 1.82
C ASP A 124 -8.33 -10.45 0.36
N ASN A 125 -7.12 -10.82 -0.06
CA ASN A 125 -6.65 -10.54 -1.41
C ASN A 125 -7.22 -11.48 -2.49
N TYR A 126 -8.09 -12.41 -2.11
CA TYR A 126 -8.74 -13.41 -2.96
C TYR A 126 -10.27 -13.23 -3.04
N GLY A 127 -10.82 -12.26 -2.31
CA GLY A 127 -12.22 -11.86 -2.35
C GLY A 127 -13.07 -12.41 -1.21
N SER A 128 -12.51 -13.17 -0.28
CA SER A 128 -13.23 -13.70 0.88
C SER A 128 -13.41 -12.61 1.94
N SER A 129 -14.61 -12.52 2.52
CA SER A 129 -14.91 -11.54 3.58
C SER A 129 -14.90 -12.20 4.95
N TYR A 130 -14.36 -11.49 5.94
CA TYR A 130 -14.22 -11.95 7.32
C TYR A 130 -14.77 -10.91 8.28
N THR A 131 -15.26 -11.39 9.42
CA THR A 131 -15.64 -10.57 10.57
C THR A 131 -15.08 -11.20 11.83
N ALA A 132 -14.48 -10.38 12.69
CA ALA A 132 -13.85 -10.84 13.92
C ALA A 132 -13.90 -9.77 15.01
N ASN A 133 -13.89 -10.23 16.27
CA ASN A 133 -13.76 -9.37 17.44
C ASN A 133 -12.39 -9.56 18.08
N LEU A 134 -11.41 -8.77 17.65
CA LEU A 134 -10.06 -8.82 18.21
C LEU A 134 -10.11 -8.23 19.62
N THR A 135 -9.78 -9.06 20.61
CA THR A 135 -10.01 -8.74 22.02
C THR A 135 -8.70 -8.78 22.78
N VAL A 136 -8.46 -7.81 23.67
CA VAL A 136 -7.40 -7.84 24.68
C VAL A 136 -7.98 -7.49 26.05
N ARG A 137 -7.45 -8.09 27.12
CA ARG A 137 -7.94 -7.79 28.48
C ARG A 137 -7.44 -6.41 28.92
N ASP A 138 -8.26 -5.69 29.66
CA ASP A 138 -7.88 -4.40 30.25
C ASP A 138 -6.69 -4.55 31.21
N SER A 139 -6.64 -5.65 31.97
CA SER A 139 -5.51 -6.01 32.83
C SER A 139 -4.19 -6.15 32.06
N ASP A 140 -4.27 -6.77 30.89
CA ASP A 140 -3.10 -7.08 30.06
C ASP A 140 -2.56 -5.80 29.43
N PHE A 141 -3.47 -4.95 28.92
CA PHE A 141 -3.14 -3.60 28.47
C PHE A 141 -2.47 -2.78 29.57
N ASN A 142 -3.06 -2.70 30.77
CA ASN A 142 -2.49 -1.94 31.88
C ASN A 142 -1.12 -2.48 32.34
N THR A 143 -0.86 -3.76 32.13
CA THR A 143 0.43 -4.38 32.43
C THR A 143 1.49 -4.01 31.38
N LEU A 144 1.10 -3.95 30.11
CA LEU A 144 2.04 -3.83 28.98
C LEU A 144 2.19 -2.41 28.42
N TYR A 145 1.25 -1.49 28.64
CA TYR A 145 1.17 -0.24 27.88
C TYR A 145 2.48 0.59 27.84
N ASN A 146 3.28 0.53 28.91
CA ASN A 146 4.53 1.29 29.05
C ASN A 146 5.80 0.42 29.13
N HIS A 147 5.70 -0.89 28.91
CA HIS A 147 6.84 -1.79 29.15
C HIS A 147 8.03 -1.51 28.20
N ILE A 148 7.78 -0.93 27.02
CA ILE A 148 8.83 -0.52 26.06
C ILE A 148 9.73 0.58 26.66
N ASN A 149 9.21 1.45 27.54
CA ASN A 149 10.00 2.50 28.20
C ASN A 149 11.13 1.95 29.09
N THR A 150 11.06 0.67 29.44
CA THR A 150 12.08 -0.02 30.24
C THR A 150 13.18 -0.66 29.40
N TYR A 151 13.01 -0.71 28.07
CA TYR A 151 14.01 -1.26 27.17
C TYR A 151 15.18 -0.27 27.01
N PRO A 152 16.42 -0.67 27.33
CA PRO A 152 17.56 0.24 27.26
C PRO A 152 17.97 0.49 25.80
N TYR A 153 18.19 1.76 25.45
CA TYR A 153 18.83 2.09 24.19
C TYR A 153 20.30 1.69 24.26
N ILE A 154 20.68 0.70 23.44
CA ILE A 154 22.06 0.27 23.26
C ILE A 154 22.32 0.24 21.75
N GLU A 155 23.19 1.13 21.28
CA GLU A 155 23.57 1.18 19.87
C GLU A 155 24.23 -0.15 19.49
N THR A 156 23.54 -0.95 18.68
CA THR A 156 24.06 -2.21 18.16
C THR A 156 23.66 -2.38 16.70
N PRO A 157 24.42 -3.14 15.90
CA PRO A 157 24.13 -3.30 14.46
C PRO A 157 22.72 -3.81 14.12
N ASN A 158 22.04 -4.44 15.07
CA ASN A 158 20.65 -4.90 14.93
C ASN A 158 19.82 -4.50 16.15
N PHE A 159 19.79 -3.20 16.47
CA PHE A 159 18.98 -2.66 17.55
C PHE A 159 17.49 -3.00 17.37
N TRP A 160 16.92 -2.67 16.20
CA TRP A 160 15.51 -2.90 15.90
C TRP A 160 15.08 -4.36 16.04
N GLY A 161 15.86 -5.31 15.51
CA GLY A 161 15.56 -6.73 15.67
C GLY A 161 15.51 -7.19 17.13
N LYS A 162 16.38 -6.64 18.00
CA LYS A 162 16.36 -6.95 19.43
C LYS A 162 15.20 -6.27 20.16
N LEU A 163 14.84 -5.05 19.78
CA LEU A 163 13.68 -4.35 20.33
C LEU A 163 12.38 -5.09 19.96
N TYR A 164 12.21 -5.46 18.69
CA TYR A 164 11.02 -6.20 18.24
C TYR A 164 10.94 -7.58 18.88
N GLN A 165 12.08 -8.28 19.03
CA GLN A 165 12.13 -9.54 19.76
C GLN A 165 11.73 -9.36 21.24
N TYR A 166 12.15 -8.27 21.88
CA TYR A 166 11.75 -7.97 23.25
C TYR A 166 10.24 -7.75 23.36
N ILE A 167 9.67 -6.93 22.47
CA ILE A 167 8.23 -6.67 22.39
C ILE A 167 7.45 -7.97 22.16
N ASP A 168 7.78 -8.73 21.11
CA ASP A 168 7.14 -10.02 20.79
C ASP A 168 7.19 -10.99 21.97
N ASN A 169 8.34 -11.15 22.64
CA ASN A 169 8.47 -12.05 23.77
C ASN A 169 7.63 -11.63 24.98
N LYS A 170 7.39 -10.33 25.18
CA LYS A 170 6.60 -9.80 26.29
C LYS A 170 5.11 -9.85 26.00
N ASP A 171 4.70 -9.54 24.78
CA ASP A 171 3.30 -9.36 24.39
C ASP A 171 2.63 -10.64 23.91
N SER A 172 3.37 -11.54 23.24
CA SER A 172 2.78 -12.75 22.64
C SER A 172 1.89 -13.58 23.60
N PRO A 173 2.26 -13.79 24.88
CA PRO A 173 1.40 -14.51 25.83
C PRO A 173 0.03 -13.86 26.08
N TYR A 174 -0.10 -12.55 25.83
CA TYR A 174 -1.31 -11.75 26.06
C TYR A 174 -2.14 -11.52 24.79
N LEU A 175 -1.73 -12.15 23.67
CA LEU A 175 -2.49 -12.19 22.42
C LEU A 175 -3.36 -13.46 22.31
N ASP A 176 -3.52 -14.23 23.39
CA ASP A 176 -4.25 -15.50 23.41
C ASP A 176 -5.68 -15.38 22.87
N LEU A 177 -6.40 -14.32 23.23
CA LEU A 177 -7.76 -14.06 22.74
C LEU A 177 -7.79 -13.71 21.24
N VAL A 178 -6.80 -12.97 20.76
CA VAL A 178 -6.65 -12.64 19.33
C VAL A 178 -6.31 -13.90 18.52
N VAL A 179 -5.37 -14.71 19.01
CA VAL A 179 -4.96 -15.97 18.40
C VAL A 179 -6.11 -16.97 18.38
N ALA A 180 -6.89 -17.09 19.47
CA ALA A 180 -8.07 -17.94 19.52
C ALA A 180 -9.12 -17.52 18.48
N GLU A 181 -9.32 -16.22 18.27
CA GLU A 181 -10.27 -15.73 17.27
C GLU A 181 -9.81 -16.02 15.83
N PHE A 182 -8.51 -15.85 15.52
CA PHE A 182 -8.00 -16.26 14.21
C PHE A 182 -8.04 -17.78 14.00
N ASP A 183 -7.77 -18.57 15.04
CA ASP A 183 -7.90 -20.03 15.00
C ASP A 183 -9.36 -20.47 14.77
N ARG A 184 -10.33 -19.77 15.37
CA ARG A 184 -11.75 -19.98 15.10
C ARG A 184 -12.07 -19.78 13.62
N ILE A 185 -11.66 -18.65 13.04
CA ILE A 185 -11.87 -18.36 11.60
C ILE A 185 -11.23 -19.44 10.74
N ASN A 186 -9.99 -19.83 11.04
CA ASN A 186 -9.26 -20.87 10.32
C ASN A 186 -10.04 -22.19 10.27
N LYS A 187 -10.57 -22.63 11.41
CA LYS A 187 -11.33 -23.88 11.54
C LYS A 187 -12.69 -23.82 10.85
N GLU A 188 -13.40 -22.71 10.99
CA GLU A 188 -14.72 -22.53 10.37
C GLU A 188 -14.63 -22.48 8.84
N GLN A 189 -13.62 -21.82 8.30
CA GLN A 189 -13.44 -21.63 6.87
C GLN A 189 -12.53 -22.67 6.21
N ASN A 190 -11.89 -23.55 7.01
CA ASN A 190 -10.92 -24.55 6.57
C ASN A 190 -9.79 -23.97 5.72
N LEU A 191 -9.21 -22.84 6.16
CA LEU A 191 -8.18 -22.13 5.40
C LEU A 191 -6.89 -22.96 5.30
N ASN A 192 -6.29 -22.98 4.12
CA ASN A 192 -4.94 -23.53 3.97
C ASN A 192 -3.88 -22.54 4.49
N GLN A 193 -2.61 -22.97 4.50
CA GLN A 193 -1.52 -22.17 5.05
C GLN A 193 -1.34 -20.79 4.39
N MET A 194 -1.56 -20.67 3.08
CA MET A 194 -1.46 -19.38 2.39
C MET A 194 -2.70 -18.52 2.65
N GLU A 195 -3.89 -19.11 2.59
CA GLU A 195 -5.16 -18.41 2.87
C GLU A 195 -5.22 -17.87 4.30
N PHE A 196 -4.76 -18.65 5.28
CA PHE A 196 -4.70 -18.21 6.67
C PHE A 196 -3.72 -17.05 6.85
N ALA A 197 -2.52 -17.13 6.27
CA ALA A 197 -1.57 -16.04 6.35
C ALA A 197 -2.09 -14.76 5.67
N ASP A 198 -2.76 -14.89 4.52
CA ASP A 198 -3.40 -13.77 3.82
C ASP A 198 -4.54 -13.16 4.63
N MET A 199 -5.40 -13.98 5.23
CA MET A 199 -6.48 -13.55 6.12
C MET A 199 -5.94 -12.73 7.30
N VAL A 200 -4.87 -13.17 7.95
CA VAL A 200 -4.24 -12.44 9.06
C VAL A 200 -3.62 -11.13 8.57
N VAL A 201 -2.81 -11.15 7.50
CA VAL A 201 -2.12 -9.95 7.02
C VAL A 201 -3.11 -8.91 6.52
N THR A 202 -4.14 -9.32 5.78
CA THR A 202 -5.17 -8.41 5.26
C THR A 202 -6.03 -7.82 6.37
N CYS A 203 -6.30 -8.57 7.46
CA CYS A 203 -6.95 -8.03 8.65
C CYS A 203 -6.19 -6.82 9.21
N ILE A 204 -4.86 -6.90 9.25
CA ILE A 204 -4.01 -5.83 9.79
C ILE A 204 -3.78 -4.71 8.77
N GLN A 205 -3.62 -5.02 7.47
CA GLN A 205 -3.57 -4.03 6.40
C GLN A 205 -4.85 -3.18 6.37
N ASP A 206 -5.99 -3.77 6.70
CA ASP A 206 -7.29 -3.13 6.66
C ASP A 206 -7.46 -2.02 7.71
N ILE A 207 -6.74 -2.12 8.84
CA ILE A 207 -6.71 -1.09 9.88
C ILE A 207 -6.19 0.23 9.27
N PRO A 208 -6.77 1.41 9.57
CA PRO A 208 -6.24 2.69 9.11
C PRO A 208 -4.83 3.00 9.64
N TYR A 209 -3.96 3.54 8.80
CA TYR A 209 -2.59 3.89 9.19
C TYR A 209 -2.59 5.05 10.19
N SER A 210 -1.75 4.98 11.22
CA SER A 210 -1.52 6.09 12.14
C SER A 210 -0.03 6.23 12.43
N LEU A 211 0.42 7.48 12.51
CA LEU A 211 1.79 7.80 12.86
C LEU A 211 2.03 7.56 14.34
N VAL A 212 3.14 6.91 14.67
CA VAL A 212 3.58 6.67 16.05
C VAL A 212 4.88 7.43 16.25
N PHE A 213 4.86 8.45 17.09
CA PHE A 213 6.03 9.29 17.34
C PHE A 213 6.59 9.10 18.74
N GLN A 214 7.91 9.15 18.83
CA GLN A 214 8.60 9.23 20.11
C GLN A 214 8.28 10.51 20.86
N ASP A 215 8.20 11.63 20.14
CA ASP A 215 7.80 12.91 20.70
C ASP A 215 6.30 13.14 20.56
N ALA A 216 5.80 14.26 21.08
CA ALA A 216 4.40 14.64 20.90
C ALA A 216 4.04 14.83 19.42
N CYS A 217 2.78 14.52 19.07
CA CYS A 217 2.23 14.87 17.76
C CYS A 217 2.20 16.38 17.59
N LEU A 218 2.78 16.87 16.49
CA LEU A 218 2.75 18.28 16.11
C LEU A 218 1.66 18.53 15.05
N PRO A 219 1.28 19.79 14.82
CA PRO A 219 0.44 20.14 13.67
C PRO A 219 1.09 19.76 12.34
N ALA A 220 0.29 19.35 11.35
CA ALA A 220 0.74 18.78 10.07
C ALA A 220 1.78 19.66 9.33
N GLU A 221 1.67 20.98 9.43
CA GLU A 221 2.59 21.95 8.83
C GLU A 221 4.03 21.88 9.37
N ASN A 222 4.26 21.20 10.49
CA ASN A 222 5.59 21.02 11.09
C ASN A 222 6.31 19.77 10.58
N TYR A 223 5.70 18.99 9.69
CA TYR A 223 6.27 17.77 9.14
C TYR A 223 6.57 17.86 7.65
N GLU A 224 7.43 16.95 7.18
CA GLU A 224 7.70 16.72 5.75
C GLU A 224 6.43 16.31 4.99
N ASP A 225 6.40 16.56 3.68
CA ASP A 225 5.18 16.44 2.86
C ASP A 225 4.50 15.06 2.95
N SER A 226 5.27 13.98 3.06
CA SER A 226 4.78 12.60 3.22
C SER A 226 3.93 12.43 4.49
N ILE A 227 4.43 12.91 5.63
CA ILE A 227 3.76 12.86 6.93
C ILE A 227 2.63 13.88 7.00
N LYS A 228 2.88 15.09 6.48
CA LYS A 228 1.91 16.17 6.42
C LYS A 228 0.63 15.75 5.70
N GLN A 229 0.75 15.05 4.57
CA GLN A 229 -0.43 14.58 3.83
C GLN A 229 -1.28 13.62 4.67
N VAL A 230 -0.65 12.66 5.35
CA VAL A 230 -1.35 11.73 6.27
C VAL A 230 -2.12 12.48 7.36
N LEU A 231 -1.51 13.50 7.96
CA LEU A 231 -2.14 14.29 9.03
C LEU A 231 -3.19 15.30 8.53
N ILE A 232 -3.11 15.75 7.28
CA ILE A 232 -4.16 16.55 6.64
C ILE A 232 -5.40 15.68 6.41
N ASP A 233 -5.19 14.48 5.89
CA ASP A 233 -6.28 13.54 5.59
C ASP A 233 -6.91 12.97 6.86
N CYS A 234 -6.12 12.80 7.93
CA CYS A 234 -6.58 12.34 9.23
C CYS A 234 -5.78 13.00 10.38
N PRO A 235 -6.25 14.13 10.92
CA PRO A 235 -5.58 14.83 12.03
C PRO A 235 -5.45 13.97 13.29
N ASP A 236 -6.39 13.06 13.52
CA ASP A 236 -6.39 12.14 14.67
C ASP A 236 -5.53 10.88 14.45
N CYS A 237 -4.95 10.67 13.26
CA CYS A 237 -4.10 9.52 12.92
C CYS A 237 -2.66 9.71 13.38
N CYS A 238 -2.50 10.17 14.63
CA CYS A 238 -1.24 10.29 15.32
C CYS A 238 -1.36 9.85 16.77
N ILE A 239 -0.29 9.26 17.28
CA ILE A 239 -0.03 9.05 18.71
C ILE A 239 1.43 9.41 19.01
N GLY A 240 1.64 10.25 20.02
CA GLY A 240 2.96 10.74 20.39
C GLY A 240 3.35 10.31 21.80
N ASN A 241 4.59 10.60 22.18
CA ASN A 241 5.20 10.19 23.46
C ASN A 241 5.30 8.67 23.63
N ILE A 242 5.57 7.95 22.53
CA ILE A 242 5.68 6.49 22.51
C ILE A 242 7.14 6.11 22.32
N ALA A 243 7.78 5.48 23.30
CA ALA A 243 9.21 5.16 23.23
C ALA A 243 9.59 4.43 21.93
N TYR A 244 10.65 4.93 21.28
CA TYR A 244 11.15 4.46 19.98
C TYR A 244 10.17 4.60 18.80
N GLY A 245 9.04 5.28 18.98
CA GLY A 245 8.03 5.47 17.94
C GLY A 245 7.31 4.19 17.55
N ILE A 246 7.15 3.21 18.47
CA ILE A 246 6.47 1.94 18.17
C ILE A 246 5.51 1.54 19.29
N GLN A 247 4.28 1.14 18.94
CA GLN A 247 3.36 0.55 19.90
C GLN A 247 3.58 -0.96 20.01
N ASN A 248 3.36 -1.49 21.22
CA ASN A 248 3.32 -2.94 21.42
C ASN A 248 2.01 -3.54 20.86
N PRO A 249 2.00 -4.83 20.48
CA PRO A 249 0.83 -5.52 19.93
C PRO A 249 -0.46 -5.33 20.73
N VAL A 250 -0.41 -5.42 22.07
CA VAL A 250 -1.62 -5.32 22.90
C VAL A 250 -2.20 -3.91 22.88
N SER A 251 -1.37 -2.88 23.00
CA SER A 251 -1.77 -1.48 22.88
C SER A 251 -2.28 -1.15 21.48
N PHE A 252 -1.69 -1.73 20.43
CA PHE A 252 -2.18 -1.52 19.07
C PHE A 252 -3.58 -2.11 18.87
N ILE A 253 -3.88 -3.32 19.34
CA ILE A 253 -5.24 -3.87 19.28
C ILE A 253 -6.23 -3.02 20.12
N GLN A 254 -5.77 -2.43 21.22
CA GLN A 254 -6.59 -1.59 22.10
C GLN A 254 -7.02 -0.27 21.45
N ASN A 255 -6.24 0.34 20.56
CA ASN A 255 -6.55 1.66 19.99
C ASN A 255 -6.54 1.75 18.46
N LEU A 256 -6.09 0.70 17.77
CA LEU A 256 -5.95 0.62 16.31
C LEU A 256 -5.09 1.70 15.67
N LYS A 257 -4.23 2.37 16.43
CA LYS A 257 -3.27 3.35 15.90
C LYS A 257 -1.93 2.65 15.68
N GLY A 258 -1.50 2.46 14.45
CA GLY A 258 -0.24 1.76 14.20
C GLY A 258 0.39 2.14 12.87
N ASP A 259 1.69 2.36 12.94
CA ASP A 259 2.57 2.60 11.81
C ASP A 259 3.13 1.28 11.25
N CYS A 260 4.10 1.36 10.35
CA CYS A 260 4.67 0.19 9.69
C CYS A 260 5.34 -0.78 10.67
N ASP A 261 6.09 -0.28 11.65
CA ASP A 261 6.76 -1.10 12.66
C ASP A 261 5.77 -1.77 13.60
N THR A 262 4.79 -1.01 14.09
CA THR A 262 3.73 -1.54 14.97
C THR A 262 2.97 -2.70 14.29
N ARG A 263 2.61 -2.54 13.01
CA ARG A 263 1.87 -3.55 12.23
C ARG A 263 2.70 -4.81 12.02
N THR A 264 3.95 -4.66 11.59
CA THR A 264 4.81 -5.82 11.31
C THR A 264 5.10 -6.64 12.56
N VAL A 265 5.29 -6.01 13.72
CA VAL A 265 5.50 -6.72 15.00
C VAL A 265 4.24 -7.48 15.42
N LEU A 266 3.04 -6.90 15.28
CA LEU A 266 1.79 -7.61 15.57
C LEU A 266 1.61 -8.82 14.65
N ILE A 267 1.77 -8.63 13.33
CA ILE A 267 1.63 -9.72 12.34
C ILE A 267 2.66 -10.83 12.61
N TYR A 268 3.91 -10.45 12.84
CA TYR A 268 4.98 -11.39 13.19
C TYR A 268 4.62 -12.20 14.44
N SER A 269 4.13 -11.55 15.50
CA SER A 269 3.75 -12.20 16.76
C SER A 269 2.63 -13.21 16.56
N ILE A 270 1.58 -12.85 15.80
CA ILE A 270 0.46 -13.74 15.49
C ILE A 270 0.93 -14.93 14.64
N LEU A 271 1.54 -14.69 13.49
CA LEU A 271 1.94 -15.76 12.57
C LEU A 271 2.98 -16.70 13.20
N LYS A 272 3.87 -16.19 14.05
CA LYS A 272 4.81 -17.02 14.82
C LYS A 272 4.08 -18.01 15.74
N GLN A 273 2.98 -17.61 16.38
CA GLN A 273 2.18 -18.51 17.23
C GLN A 273 1.51 -19.63 16.43
N PHE A 274 1.17 -19.38 15.16
CA PHE A 274 0.70 -20.39 14.21
C PHE A 274 1.84 -21.15 13.52
N ASN A 275 3.06 -21.08 14.05
CA ASN A 275 4.25 -21.79 13.58
C ASN A 275 4.66 -21.46 12.13
N TYR A 276 4.34 -20.25 11.64
CA TYR A 276 4.89 -19.76 10.38
C TYR A 276 6.38 -19.40 10.53
N ASP A 277 7.13 -19.63 9.46
CA ASP A 277 8.50 -19.14 9.33
C ASP A 277 8.42 -17.72 8.72
N VAL A 278 8.39 -16.74 9.61
CA VAL A 278 8.14 -15.33 9.30
C VAL A 278 9.36 -14.51 9.74
N ALA A 279 9.60 -13.44 9.02
CA ALA A 279 10.67 -12.49 9.24
C ALA A 279 10.11 -11.06 9.25
N ILE A 280 10.80 -10.15 9.92
CA ILE A 280 10.62 -8.71 9.76
C ILE A 280 11.79 -8.18 8.94
N LEU A 281 11.49 -7.32 7.97
CA LEU A 281 12.48 -6.62 7.15
C LEU A 281 12.31 -5.12 7.30
N ASN A 282 13.40 -4.44 7.65
CA ASN A 282 13.43 -2.98 7.71
C ASN A 282 14.28 -2.42 6.56
N SER A 283 13.96 -1.20 6.17
CA SER A 283 14.77 -0.40 5.26
C SER A 283 15.00 0.99 5.82
N ASP A 284 16.26 1.33 6.11
CA ASP A 284 16.63 2.70 6.49
C ASP A 284 16.45 3.68 5.32
N PHE A 285 16.62 3.19 4.08
CA PHE A 285 16.44 3.99 2.87
C PHE A 285 14.97 4.37 2.67
N TYR A 286 14.06 3.40 2.81
CA TYR A 286 12.62 3.65 2.69
C TYR A 286 11.98 4.16 3.97
N ARG A 287 12.69 4.13 5.10
CA ARG A 287 12.16 4.40 6.46
C ARG A 287 10.87 3.61 6.70
N HIS A 288 10.92 2.32 6.37
CA HIS A 288 9.73 1.47 6.31
C HIS A 288 10.04 0.05 6.80
N SER A 289 8.99 -0.62 7.25
CA SER A 289 9.03 -1.97 7.79
C SER A 289 7.96 -2.83 7.15
N ILE A 290 8.35 -4.04 6.75
CA ILE A 290 7.49 -5.04 6.12
C ILE A 290 7.75 -6.41 6.74
N ILE A 291 6.87 -7.38 6.47
CA ILE A 291 7.15 -8.77 6.80
C ILE A 291 7.76 -9.51 5.61
N GLY A 292 8.42 -10.62 5.90
CA GLY A 292 8.82 -11.63 4.94
C GLY A 292 8.30 -12.98 5.39
N ILE A 293 7.76 -13.80 4.48
CA ILE A 293 7.20 -15.11 4.85
C ILE A 293 7.77 -16.23 3.99
N ASN A 294 8.22 -17.31 4.62
CA ASN A 294 8.79 -18.47 3.92
C ASN A 294 7.67 -19.47 3.59
N LEU A 295 6.94 -19.16 2.51
CA LEU A 295 5.88 -20.00 1.92
C LEU A 295 6.17 -20.29 0.44
N PRO A 296 5.67 -21.42 -0.10
CA PRO A 296 5.89 -21.82 -1.49
C PRO A 296 5.00 -21.04 -2.46
N THR A 297 5.11 -19.71 -2.46
CA THR A 297 4.43 -18.81 -3.40
C THR A 297 5.41 -18.15 -4.36
N ASN A 298 4.90 -17.40 -5.34
CA ASN A 298 5.69 -16.65 -6.33
C ASN A 298 5.97 -15.22 -5.83
N GLY A 299 6.59 -14.39 -6.67
CA GLY A 299 6.87 -12.99 -6.36
C GLY A 299 8.20 -12.74 -5.65
N ASP A 300 8.40 -11.48 -5.30
CA ASP A 300 9.64 -10.92 -4.77
C ASP A 300 10.02 -11.53 -3.43
N HIS A 301 11.32 -11.66 -3.19
CA HIS A 301 11.81 -12.33 -1.99
C HIS A 301 13.21 -11.91 -1.60
N LYS A 302 13.47 -11.92 -0.29
CA LYS A 302 14.81 -11.79 0.29
C LYS A 302 15.33 -13.18 0.66
N ILE A 303 16.55 -13.49 0.26
CA ILE A 303 17.24 -14.70 0.73
C ILE A 303 17.96 -14.37 2.03
N TYR A 304 17.70 -15.15 3.07
CA TYR A 304 18.36 -15.00 4.37
C TYR A 304 18.62 -16.37 4.98
N LYS A 305 19.87 -16.64 5.35
CA LYS A 305 20.32 -17.95 5.90
C LYS A 305 19.83 -19.16 5.08
N GLY A 306 19.85 -19.04 3.75
CA GLY A 306 19.43 -20.11 2.83
C GLY A 306 17.92 -20.28 2.64
N LYS A 307 17.09 -19.50 3.33
CA LYS A 307 15.63 -19.50 3.18
C LYS A 307 15.17 -18.34 2.29
N LYS A 308 14.06 -18.53 1.58
CA LYS A 308 13.42 -17.50 0.75
C LYS A 308 12.24 -16.90 1.51
N TYR A 309 12.36 -15.66 1.95
CA TYR A 309 11.28 -14.92 2.57
C TYR A 309 10.60 -14.04 1.53
N LYS A 310 9.34 -14.35 1.19
CA LYS A 310 8.51 -13.54 0.31
C LYS A 310 8.18 -12.23 0.99
N VAL A 311 8.63 -11.13 0.42
CA VAL A 311 8.40 -9.79 0.97
C VAL A 311 6.92 -9.43 0.88
N TRP A 312 6.39 -8.74 1.87
CA TRP A 312 4.96 -8.46 1.91
C TRP A 312 4.72 -7.12 2.59
N GLU A 313 4.26 -6.15 1.80
CA GLU A 313 3.82 -4.84 2.28
C GLU A 313 2.62 -4.98 3.24
N THR A 314 2.67 -4.33 4.41
CA THR A 314 1.66 -4.52 5.48
C THR A 314 0.91 -3.24 5.86
N THR A 315 1.33 -2.09 5.34
CA THR A 315 0.68 -0.79 5.59
C THR A 315 -0.43 -0.51 4.61
N SER A 316 -0.22 -0.82 3.33
CA SER A 316 -1.23 -0.62 2.29
C SER A 316 -2.05 -1.88 2.03
N LYS A 317 -3.34 -1.70 1.76
CA LYS A 317 -4.25 -2.79 1.39
C LYS A 317 -3.88 -3.39 0.03
N TYR A 318 -4.33 -4.62 -0.22
CA TYR A 318 -4.28 -5.31 -1.51
C TYR A 318 -2.91 -5.82 -1.97
N TYR A 319 -1.87 -5.63 -1.16
CA TYR A 319 -0.57 -6.26 -1.41
C TYR A 319 -0.58 -7.70 -0.94
N LYS A 320 -0.17 -8.61 -1.83
CA LYS A 320 0.00 -10.04 -1.56
C LYS A 320 1.44 -10.37 -1.17
N ALA A 321 1.65 -11.56 -0.62
CA ALA A 321 2.98 -12.12 -0.45
C ALA A 321 3.76 -12.10 -1.77
N GLY A 322 4.96 -11.53 -1.74
CA GLY A 322 5.82 -11.34 -2.90
C GLY A 322 5.54 -10.07 -3.71
N GLN A 323 4.80 -9.11 -3.16
CA GLN A 323 4.52 -7.82 -3.81
C GLN A 323 4.93 -6.64 -2.92
N LEU A 324 5.55 -5.65 -3.55
CA LEU A 324 5.88 -4.35 -2.96
C LEU A 324 5.37 -3.21 -3.86
N PRO A 325 5.10 -2.03 -3.29
CA PRO A 325 4.75 -0.85 -4.07
C PRO A 325 5.88 -0.47 -5.03
N TYR A 326 5.51 0.15 -6.16
CA TYR A 326 6.48 0.81 -7.03
C TYR A 326 7.28 1.85 -6.24
N GLY A 327 8.61 1.81 -6.37
CA GLY A 327 9.51 2.69 -5.64
C GLY A 327 10.01 2.08 -4.33
N PHE A 328 9.36 1.04 -3.80
CA PHE A 328 9.80 0.27 -2.62
C PHE A 328 10.31 -1.13 -3.00
N ASP A 329 10.29 -1.48 -4.28
CA ASP A 329 10.55 -2.80 -4.84
C ASP A 329 12.05 -3.14 -5.00
N ASN A 330 12.96 -2.20 -4.74
CA ASN A 330 14.39 -2.50 -4.76
C ASN A 330 14.83 -3.27 -3.50
N LEU A 331 14.85 -4.60 -3.63
CA LEU A 331 15.23 -5.57 -2.61
C LEU A 331 16.64 -5.40 -2.02
N THR A 332 17.53 -4.59 -2.62
CA THR A 332 18.86 -4.32 -2.03
C THR A 332 18.78 -3.45 -0.78
N HIS A 333 17.73 -2.64 -0.64
CA HIS A 333 17.55 -1.74 0.50
C HIS A 333 16.83 -2.38 1.69
N TRP A 334 16.37 -3.61 1.56
CA TRP A 334 15.63 -4.35 2.59
C TRP A 334 16.55 -5.30 3.34
N ASN A 335 16.53 -5.26 4.67
CA ASN A 335 17.37 -6.09 5.53
C ASN A 335 16.50 -6.92 6.47
N VAL A 336 16.73 -8.24 6.54
CA VAL A 336 16.08 -9.10 7.53
C VAL A 336 16.68 -8.80 8.91
N ILE A 337 15.85 -8.31 9.83
CA ILE A 337 16.27 -7.90 11.18
C ILE A 337 15.81 -8.86 12.27
N LEU A 338 14.75 -9.64 12.02
CA LEU A 338 14.23 -10.66 12.94
C LEU A 338 13.64 -11.84 12.16
N THR A 339 13.86 -13.07 12.63
CA THR A 339 13.22 -14.29 12.10
C THR A 339 12.64 -15.15 13.22
N SER A 340 11.54 -15.85 12.96
CA SER A 340 10.91 -16.75 13.93
C SER A 340 11.57 -18.13 14.00
N LYS A 341 12.36 -18.50 12.98
CA LYS A 341 13.05 -19.80 12.85
C LYS A 341 14.44 -19.68 12.22
#